data_AF-A0A1K1M5Y0-F1
#
_entry.id   AF-A0A1K1M5Y0-F1
#
_cell.length_a   1.000
_cell.length_b   1.000
_cell.length_c   1.000
_cell.angle_alpha   90.00
_cell.angle_beta   90.00
_cell.angle_gamma   90.00
#
_symmetry.space_group_name_H-M   'P 1'
#
loop_
_entity.id
_entity.type
_entity.pdbx_description
1 polymer ?
#
loop_
_entity_poly.entity_id
_entity_poly.type
_entity_poly.pdbx_seq_one_letter_code
_entity_poly.pdbx_strand_id
1 'polypeptide(L)'
;MSHLIQYMIGYPFMWISLFCFGLALCRLKASVYKTQLLLSIVPLTIFGVGIQFYNLAQWLGLLHPLASALCFWGVFRFRLFHAFLVSLSIFSSSACSEIFFNWFIFGFHLERSLFYQHNDILLTPLLICIYHIGLYFLLHKLRLGFTFKSPSRTSLRTTYSLSWKFLSLSCLIFFFLAVWDLFNSGQLMLIFAMFSIISWGALLYLSYRKEIQD
;
A
#
# COMPACT_ATOMS: atom_id res chain seq x y z
N MET A 1 15.33 -14.15 -9.83
CA MET A 1 14.08 -14.78 -9.34
C MET A 1 13.92 -14.71 -7.82
N SER A 2 14.94 -15.05 -7.02
CA SER A 2 14.85 -14.99 -5.53
C SER A 2 14.38 -13.64 -4.98
N HIS A 3 14.90 -12.52 -5.48
CA HIS A 3 14.51 -11.19 -5.04
C HIS A 3 13.06 -10.82 -5.39
N LEU A 4 12.52 -11.32 -6.52
CA LEU A 4 11.13 -11.06 -6.91
C LEU A 4 10.14 -11.77 -5.99
N ILE A 5 10.49 -12.97 -5.54
CA ILE A 5 9.70 -13.71 -4.53
C ILE A 5 9.72 -12.95 -3.20
N GLN A 6 10.88 -12.41 -2.80
CA GLN A 6 10.99 -11.57 -1.61
C GLN A 6 10.09 -10.32 -1.71
N TYR A 7 10.00 -9.67 -2.88
CA TYR A 7 9.09 -8.55 -3.09
C TYR A 7 7.61 -8.97 -3.06
N MET A 8 7.24 -10.10 -3.66
CA MET A 8 5.87 -10.62 -3.61
C MET A 8 5.40 -10.94 -2.18
N ILE A 9 6.31 -11.37 -1.32
CA ILE A 9 6.02 -11.62 0.09
C ILE A 9 6.06 -10.32 0.90
N GLY A 10 7.08 -9.47 0.68
CA GLY A 10 7.33 -8.27 1.47
C GLY A 10 6.33 -7.13 1.22
N TYR A 11 5.98 -6.86 -0.04
CA TYR A 11 5.11 -5.73 -0.38
C TYR A 11 3.70 -5.82 0.22
N PRO A 12 3.01 -6.97 0.28
CA PRO A 12 1.74 -7.07 1.00
C PRO A 12 1.83 -6.61 2.45
N PHE A 13 2.85 -7.07 3.20
CA PHE A 13 3.05 -6.69 4.60
C PHE A 13 3.40 -5.20 4.74
N MET A 14 4.29 -4.71 3.87
CA MET A 14 4.66 -3.30 3.83
C MET A 14 3.41 -2.43 3.59
N TRP A 15 2.62 -2.71 2.55
CA TRP A 15 1.40 -1.97 2.25
C TRP A 15 0.36 -2.06 3.36
N ILE A 16 0.14 -3.24 3.96
CA ILE A 16 -0.74 -3.39 5.13
C ILE A 16 -0.30 -2.45 6.25
N SER A 17 0.99 -2.44 6.59
CA SER A 17 1.52 -1.63 7.68
C SER A 17 1.36 -0.13 7.41
N LEU A 18 1.65 0.31 6.18
CA LEU A 18 1.56 1.70 5.75
C LEU A 18 0.11 2.20 5.71
N PHE A 19 -0.83 1.42 5.15
CA PHE A 19 -2.24 1.79 5.16
C PHE A 19 -2.83 1.78 6.56
N CYS A 20 -2.47 0.80 7.41
CA CYS A 20 -2.86 0.83 8.82
C CYS A 20 -2.38 2.11 9.50
N PHE A 21 -1.10 2.46 9.34
CA PHE A 21 -0.54 3.69 9.88
C PHE A 21 -1.27 4.94 9.36
N GLY A 22 -1.52 5.03 8.05
CA GLY A 22 -2.28 6.14 7.45
C GLY A 22 -3.71 6.26 8.00
N LEU A 23 -4.39 5.14 8.23
CA LEU A 23 -5.69 5.12 8.90
C LEU A 23 -5.59 5.60 10.36
N ALA A 24 -4.55 5.20 11.09
CA ALA A 24 -4.32 5.67 12.47
C ALA A 24 -4.03 7.16 12.53
N LEU A 25 -3.27 7.73 11.57
CA LEU A 25 -3.09 9.18 11.44
C LEU A 25 -4.43 9.91 11.34
N CYS A 26 -5.46 9.25 10.79
CA CYS A 26 -6.81 9.80 10.64
C CYS A 26 -7.77 9.35 11.76
N ARG A 27 -7.25 8.70 12.82
CA ARG A 27 -8.01 8.10 13.93
C ARG A 27 -9.03 7.05 13.49
N LEU A 28 -8.83 6.41 12.35
CA LEU A 28 -9.66 5.33 11.83
C LEU A 28 -9.09 3.97 12.23
N LYS A 29 -9.97 3.02 12.57
CA LYS A 29 -9.60 1.65 12.93
C LYS A 29 -9.52 0.78 11.68
N ALA A 30 -8.37 0.15 11.44
CA ALA A 30 -8.17 -0.74 10.28
C ALA A 30 -9.20 -1.88 10.23
N SER A 31 -9.68 -2.34 11.39
CA SER A 31 -10.70 -3.40 11.50
C SER A 31 -12.03 -3.10 10.80
N VAL A 32 -12.35 -1.81 10.59
CA VAL A 32 -13.56 -1.36 9.90
C VAL A 32 -13.36 -1.31 8.38
N TYR A 33 -12.12 -1.16 7.91
CA TYR A 33 -11.78 -0.91 6.51
C TYR A 33 -11.11 -2.12 5.82
N LYS A 34 -11.41 -3.35 6.26
CA LYS A 34 -10.74 -4.58 5.78
C LYS A 34 -10.85 -4.78 4.26
N THR A 35 -12.03 -4.53 3.70
CA THR A 35 -12.27 -4.71 2.25
C THR A 35 -11.51 -3.67 1.43
N GLN A 36 -11.50 -2.42 1.88
CA GLN A 36 -10.77 -1.32 1.26
C GLN A 36 -9.27 -1.58 1.28
N LEU A 37 -8.74 -1.99 2.44
CA LEU A 37 -7.35 -2.40 2.59
C LEU A 37 -6.99 -3.45 1.55
N LEU A 38 -7.77 -4.52 1.46
CA LEU A 38 -7.49 -5.63 0.55
C LEU A 38 -7.52 -5.21 -0.94
N LEU A 39 -8.49 -4.38 -1.32
CA LEU A 39 -8.60 -3.82 -2.68
C LEU A 39 -7.49 -2.84 -3.03
N SER A 40 -6.84 -2.22 -2.04
CA SER A 40 -5.67 -1.37 -2.25
C SER A 40 -4.38 -2.18 -2.30
N ILE A 41 -4.15 -3.06 -1.32
CA ILE A 41 -2.89 -3.79 -1.13
C ILE A 41 -2.59 -4.72 -2.29
N VAL A 42 -3.57 -5.49 -2.76
CA VAL A 42 -3.34 -6.52 -3.77
C VAL A 42 -2.90 -5.92 -5.11
N PRO A 43 -3.63 -4.95 -5.69
CA PRO A 43 -3.18 -4.30 -6.93
C PRO A 43 -1.85 -3.58 -6.78
N LEU A 44 -1.63 -2.88 -5.65
CA LEU A 44 -0.38 -2.17 -5.37
C LEU A 44 0.82 -3.11 -5.27
N THR A 45 0.61 -4.30 -4.71
CA THR A 45 1.66 -5.32 -4.67
C THR A 45 2.01 -5.77 -6.08
N ILE A 46 1.02 -6.16 -6.89
CA ILE A 46 1.26 -6.60 -8.27
C ILE A 46 1.93 -5.49 -9.09
N PHE A 47 1.49 -4.25 -8.92
CA PHE A 47 2.08 -3.08 -9.55
C PHE A 47 3.54 -2.88 -9.13
N GLY A 48 3.83 -2.90 -7.84
CA GLY A 48 5.19 -2.76 -7.31
C GLY A 48 6.12 -3.86 -7.79
N VAL A 49 5.67 -5.13 -7.75
CA VAL A 49 6.49 -6.26 -8.26
C VAL A 49 6.66 -6.17 -9.77
N GLY A 50 5.63 -5.76 -10.51
CA GLY A 50 5.73 -5.53 -11.96
C GLY A 50 6.79 -4.48 -12.30
N ILE A 51 6.80 -3.33 -11.61
CA ILE A 51 7.83 -2.29 -11.79
C ILE A 51 9.23 -2.84 -11.51
N GLN A 52 9.40 -3.62 -10.44
CA GLN A 52 10.68 -4.27 -10.12
C GLN A 52 11.08 -5.29 -11.19
N PHE A 53 10.13 -6.09 -11.69
CA PHE A 53 10.35 -7.08 -12.74
C PHE A 53 10.87 -6.45 -14.04
N TYR A 54 10.39 -5.25 -14.39
CA TYR A 54 10.83 -4.50 -15.57
C TYR A 54 12.04 -3.58 -15.32
N ASN A 55 12.71 -3.68 -14.16
CA ASN A 55 13.85 -2.83 -13.77
C ASN A 55 13.53 -1.33 -13.76
N LEU A 56 12.29 -0.97 -13.42
CA LEU A 56 11.81 0.41 -13.35
C LEU A 56 11.77 0.93 -11.90
N ALA A 57 12.55 0.33 -11.00
CA ALA A 57 12.53 0.58 -9.54
C ALA A 57 12.71 2.06 -9.16
N GLN A 58 13.50 2.81 -9.94
CA GLN A 58 13.69 4.25 -9.77
C GLN A 58 12.39 5.07 -9.76
N TRP A 59 11.34 4.56 -10.40
CA TRP A 59 10.03 5.22 -10.46
C TRP A 59 9.17 4.96 -9.22
N LEU A 60 9.52 4.00 -8.36
CA LEU A 60 8.74 3.65 -7.18
C LEU A 60 8.62 4.83 -6.21
N GLY A 61 9.67 5.65 -6.07
CA GLY A 61 9.68 6.83 -5.21
C GLY A 61 8.61 7.87 -5.58
N LEU A 62 8.21 7.94 -6.85
CA LEU A 62 7.14 8.84 -7.33
C LEU A 62 5.79 8.11 -7.44
N LEU A 63 5.81 6.90 -8.01
CA LEU A 63 4.60 6.16 -8.31
C LEU A 63 3.91 5.67 -7.04
N HIS A 64 4.64 5.19 -6.03
CA HIS A 64 4.02 4.67 -4.81
C HIS A 64 3.25 5.72 -3.98
N PRO A 65 3.76 6.96 -3.76
CA PRO A 65 2.98 8.02 -3.14
C PRO A 65 1.72 8.38 -3.92
N LEU A 66 1.81 8.53 -5.24
CA LEU A 66 0.65 8.85 -6.08
C LEU A 66 -0.39 7.73 -6.03
N ALA A 67 0.07 6.49 -6.15
CA ALA A 67 -0.73 5.29 -6.12
C ALA A 67 -1.50 5.17 -4.77
N SER A 68 -0.80 5.34 -3.64
CA SER A 68 -1.45 5.31 -2.32
C SER A 68 -2.41 6.50 -2.10
N ALA A 69 -2.10 7.69 -2.63
CA ALA A 69 -3.00 8.84 -2.58
C ALA A 69 -4.30 8.56 -3.36
N LEU A 70 -4.21 7.94 -4.54
CA LEU A 70 -5.37 7.50 -5.31
C LEU A 70 -6.20 6.45 -4.55
N CYS A 71 -5.56 5.55 -3.82
CA CYS A 71 -6.27 4.63 -2.93
C CYS A 71 -7.03 5.36 -1.83
N PHE A 72 -6.37 6.27 -1.11
CA PHE A 72 -7.03 7.02 -0.04
C PHE A 72 -8.20 7.86 -0.58
N TRP A 73 -8.03 8.48 -1.75
CA TRP A 73 -9.08 9.26 -2.40
C TRP A 73 -10.22 8.36 -2.91
N GLY A 74 -9.95 7.44 -3.82
CA GLY A 74 -11.00 6.65 -4.47
C GLY A 74 -11.57 5.53 -3.60
N VAL A 75 -10.72 4.73 -2.96
CA VAL A 75 -11.15 3.52 -2.23
C VAL A 75 -11.59 3.87 -0.80
N PHE A 76 -10.82 4.69 -0.09
CA PHE A 76 -11.15 5.10 1.28
C PHE A 76 -12.00 6.37 1.35
N ARG A 77 -12.31 7.01 0.21
CA ARG A 77 -13.17 8.21 0.10
C ARG A 77 -12.68 9.43 0.89
N PHE A 78 -11.37 9.59 1.02
CA PHE A 78 -10.80 10.82 1.56
C PHE A 78 -10.89 11.93 0.51
N ARG A 79 -11.03 13.19 0.93
CA ARG A 79 -10.87 14.30 -0.04
C ARG A 79 -9.45 14.28 -0.59
N LEU A 80 -9.29 14.62 -1.88
CA LEU A 80 -8.01 14.53 -2.59
C LEU A 80 -6.83 15.17 -1.83
N PHE A 81 -7.01 16.38 -1.29
CA PHE A 81 -5.97 17.06 -0.52
C PHE A 81 -5.57 16.29 0.76
N HIS A 82 -6.55 15.75 1.49
CA HIS A 82 -6.29 14.92 2.67
C HIS A 82 -5.62 13.59 2.30
N ALA A 83 -6.07 12.96 1.21
CA ALA A 83 -5.49 11.73 0.69
C ALA A 83 -4.01 11.92 0.32
N PHE A 84 -3.69 13.05 -0.32
CA PHE A 84 -2.31 13.44 -0.65
C PHE A 84 -1.47 13.67 0.61
N LEU A 85 -1.98 14.43 1.60
CA LEU A 85 -1.24 14.67 2.86
C LEU A 85 -0.97 13.38 3.64
N VAL A 86 -1.96 12.49 3.73
CA VAL A 86 -1.80 11.19 4.40
C VAL A 86 -0.77 10.34 3.65
N SER A 87 -0.88 10.24 2.33
CA SER A 87 0.09 9.55 1.48
C SER A 87 1.51 10.09 1.69
N LEU A 88 1.69 11.40 1.59
CA LEU A 88 2.99 12.03 1.80
C LEU A 88 3.54 11.71 3.19
N SER A 89 2.70 11.77 4.22
CA SER A 89 3.11 11.46 5.61
C SER A 89 3.56 10.01 5.78
N ILE A 90 2.83 9.04 5.23
CA ILE A 90 3.22 7.63 5.32
C ILE A 90 4.49 7.35 4.51
N PHE A 91 4.66 7.99 3.35
CA PHE A 91 5.85 7.82 2.52
C PHE A 91 7.10 8.45 3.14
N SER A 92 6.98 9.67 3.66
CA SER A 92 8.06 10.32 4.40
C SER A 92 8.45 9.51 5.64
N SER A 93 7.47 9.00 6.41
CA SER A 93 7.73 8.10 7.55
C SER A 93 8.47 6.84 7.11
N SER A 94 8.02 6.21 6.01
CA SER A 94 8.66 5.02 5.46
C SER A 94 10.10 5.27 5.05
N ALA A 95 10.36 6.31 4.24
CA ALA A 95 11.70 6.65 3.78
C ALA A 95 12.64 6.99 4.94
N CYS A 96 12.18 7.79 5.92
CA CYS A 96 12.96 8.09 7.11
C CYS A 96 13.26 6.83 7.94
N SER A 97 12.28 5.94 8.12
CA SER A 97 12.47 4.69 8.85
C SER A 97 13.43 3.74 8.13
N GLU A 98 13.37 3.68 6.80
CA GLU A 98 14.28 2.87 5.99
C GLU A 98 15.73 3.35 6.13
N ILE A 99 15.97 4.66 5.98
CA ILE A 99 17.29 5.26 6.19
C ILE A 99 17.78 4.98 7.61
N PHE A 100 16.92 5.16 8.61
CA PHE A 100 17.26 4.92 10.02
C PHE A 100 17.63 3.47 10.30
N PHE A 101 16.82 2.50 9.84
CA PHE A 101 17.09 1.08 10.07
C PHE A 101 18.33 0.61 9.31
N ASN A 102 18.54 1.06 8.08
CA ASN A 102 19.76 0.75 7.34
C ASN A 102 20.99 1.34 8.04
N TRP A 103 20.91 2.60 8.48
CA TRP A 103 22.00 3.23 9.25
C TRP A 103 22.32 2.46 10.54
N PHE A 104 21.30 1.96 11.24
CA PHE A 104 21.47 1.13 12.45
C PHE A 104 22.09 -0.25 12.15
N ILE A 105 21.57 -0.95 11.13
CA ILE A 105 22.07 -2.29 10.73
C ILE A 105 23.55 -2.23 10.34
N PHE A 106 23.99 -1.14 9.70
CA PHE A 106 25.37 -0.95 9.27
C PHE A 106 26.27 -0.25 10.31
N GLY A 107 25.87 -0.25 11.57
CA GLY A 107 26.73 0.22 12.68
C GLY A 107 27.01 1.71 12.63
N PHE A 108 26.02 2.52 12.22
CA PHE A 108 26.09 3.98 12.14
C PHE A 108 27.05 4.55 11.07
N HIS A 109 27.50 3.73 10.12
CA HIS A 109 28.30 4.18 8.98
C HIS A 109 27.42 4.59 7.79
N LEU A 110 27.24 5.90 7.62
CA LEU A 110 26.31 6.48 6.65
C LEU A 110 26.67 6.11 5.18
N GLU A 111 27.96 6.12 4.85
CA GLU A 111 28.48 5.75 3.52
C GLU A 111 28.16 4.29 3.14
N ARG A 112 28.26 3.36 4.11
CA ARG A 112 27.89 1.96 3.89
C ARG A 112 26.38 1.79 3.79
N SER A 113 25.60 2.52 4.58
CA SER A 113 24.13 2.42 4.54
C SER A 113 23.53 2.84 3.19
N LEU A 114 24.12 3.83 2.51
CA LEU A 114 23.69 4.27 1.17
C LEU A 114 24.11 3.27 0.08
N PHE A 115 25.29 2.66 0.20
CA PHE A 115 25.75 1.64 -0.75
C PHE A 115 24.92 0.35 -0.66
N TYR A 116 24.52 -0.05 0.55
CA TYR A 116 23.73 -1.26 0.77
C TYR A 116 22.22 -1.08 0.65
N GLN A 117 21.70 0.15 0.50
CA GLN A 117 20.32 0.37 0.07
C GLN A 117 20.00 -0.31 -1.27
N HIS A 118 21.02 -0.59 -2.09
CA HIS A 118 20.85 -1.31 -3.34
C HIS A 118 20.73 -2.83 -3.19
N ASN A 119 21.24 -3.38 -2.07
CA ASN A 119 21.16 -4.80 -1.76
C ASN A 119 20.00 -5.01 -0.78
N ASP A 120 18.80 -5.13 -1.33
CA ASP A 120 17.56 -5.28 -0.57
C ASP A 120 17.58 -6.58 0.25
N ILE A 121 17.83 -6.45 1.55
CA ILE A 121 17.68 -7.53 2.52
C ILE A 121 16.25 -7.48 3.03
N LEU A 122 15.53 -8.60 2.98
CA LEU A 122 14.15 -8.76 3.48
C LEU A 122 13.95 -8.23 4.91
N LEU A 123 15.02 -8.16 5.70
CA LEU A 123 15.05 -7.63 7.06
C LEU A 123 14.57 -6.17 7.14
N THR A 124 14.99 -5.29 6.22
CA THR A 124 14.63 -3.85 6.28
C THR A 124 13.12 -3.64 6.07
N PRO A 125 12.47 -4.22 5.04
CA PRO A 125 11.01 -4.18 4.91
C PRO A 125 10.26 -4.75 6.12
N LEU A 126 10.77 -5.81 6.76
CA LEU A 126 10.16 -6.38 7.97
C LEU A 126 10.24 -5.42 9.16
N LEU A 127 11.38 -4.77 9.38
CA LEU A 127 11.55 -3.76 10.43
C LEU A 127 10.63 -2.56 10.21
N ILE A 128 10.52 -2.07 8.97
CA ILE A 128 9.59 -1.01 8.59
C ILE A 128 8.14 -1.41 8.87
N CYS A 129 7.78 -2.66 8.56
CA CYS A 129 6.43 -3.19 8.83
C CYS A 129 6.12 -3.20 10.33
N ILE A 130 7.03 -3.73 11.14
CA ILE A 130 6.90 -3.76 12.61
C ILE A 130 6.79 -2.34 13.16
N TYR A 131 7.62 -1.42 12.69
CA TYR A 131 7.61 -0.01 13.08
C TYR A 131 6.25 0.65 12.81
N HIS A 132 5.72 0.53 11.59
CA HIS A 132 4.44 1.15 11.25
C HIS A 132 3.25 0.51 11.96
N ILE A 133 3.28 -0.80 12.21
CA ILE A 133 2.27 -1.48 13.06
C ILE A 133 2.38 -0.99 14.51
N GLY A 134 3.60 -0.84 15.04
CA GLY A 134 3.85 -0.26 16.35
C GLY A 134 3.30 1.16 16.47
N LEU A 135 3.56 2.02 15.48
CA LEU A 135 3.00 3.36 15.39
C LEU A 135 1.48 3.35 15.30
N TYR A 136 0.87 2.43 14.54
CA TYR A 136 -0.57 2.27 14.48
C TYR A 136 -1.17 2.04 15.89
N PHE A 137 -0.59 1.11 16.65
CA PHE A 137 -1.08 0.83 18.02
C PHE A 137 -0.81 2.00 18.97
N LEU A 138 0.34 2.64 18.87
CA LEU A 138 0.71 3.79 19.70
C LEU A 138 -0.25 4.97 19.47
N LEU A 139 -0.50 5.33 18.21
CA LEU A 139 -1.43 6.42 17.85
C LEU A 139 -2.85 6.13 18.32
N HIS A 140 -3.34 4.88 18.19
CA HIS A 140 -4.66 4.50 18.69
C HIS A 140 -4.74 4.54 20.22
N LYS A 141 -3.71 4.05 20.92
CA LYS A 141 -3.66 4.05 22.39
C LYS A 141 -3.63 5.47 22.94
N LEU A 142 -2.80 6.34 22.35
CA LEU A 142 -2.66 7.75 22.76
C LEU A 142 -3.74 8.67 22.19
N ARG A 143 -4.61 8.15 21.31
CA ARG A 143 -5.64 8.92 20.57
C ARG A 143 -5.05 10.10 19.78
N LEU A 144 -3.81 9.95 19.33
CA LEU A 144 -3.10 10.94 18.52
C LEU A 144 -3.46 10.75 17.05
N GLY A 145 -3.48 11.85 16.31
CA GLY A 145 -3.82 11.87 14.89
C GLY A 145 -4.68 13.07 14.52
N PHE A 146 -4.75 13.33 13.23
CA PHE A 146 -5.60 14.34 12.64
C PHE A 146 -7.05 13.93 12.75
N THR A 147 -7.87 14.85 13.24
CA THR A 147 -9.33 14.69 13.18
C THR A 147 -9.78 15.28 11.85
N PHE A 148 -9.40 14.65 10.74
CA PHE A 148 -9.99 15.02 9.47
C PHE A 148 -11.49 14.72 9.58
N LYS A 149 -12.34 15.75 9.46
CA LYS A 149 -13.77 15.55 9.28
C LYS A 149 -13.95 14.79 7.98
N SER A 150 -14.05 13.46 8.07
CA SER A 150 -14.57 12.64 6.98
C SER A 150 -15.90 13.27 6.57
N PRO A 151 -16.10 13.66 5.29
CA PRO A 151 -17.42 14.01 4.82
C PRO A 151 -18.31 12.80 5.12
N SER A 152 -19.36 13.02 5.90
CA SER A 152 -20.35 12.04 6.39
C SER A 152 -19.84 10.95 7.36
N ARG A 153 -19.96 11.22 8.68
CA ARG A 153 -20.15 10.15 9.68
C ARG A 153 -21.42 9.30 9.41
N THR A 154 -22.30 9.77 8.53
CA THR A 154 -23.55 9.13 8.11
C THR A 154 -23.40 8.09 6.99
N SER A 155 -22.29 8.03 6.24
CA SER A 155 -22.07 7.02 5.17
C SER A 155 -21.15 5.84 5.54
N LEU A 156 -20.72 5.76 6.81
CA LEU A 156 -19.87 4.68 7.35
C LEU A 156 -20.53 3.28 7.28
N ARG A 157 -21.82 3.22 6.97
CA ARG A 157 -22.54 2.02 6.54
C ARG A 157 -22.81 2.06 5.03
N THR A 158 -21.79 2.31 4.23
CA THR A 158 -21.80 1.81 2.86
C THR A 158 -21.68 0.29 2.99
N THR A 159 -22.81 -0.37 3.15
CA THR A 159 -22.92 -1.82 3.05
C THR A 159 -22.36 -2.16 1.69
N TYR A 160 -21.12 -2.65 1.66
CA TYR A 160 -20.45 -2.99 0.42
C TYR A 160 -21.34 -3.94 -0.35
N SER A 161 -21.80 -3.50 -1.53
CA SER A 161 -22.63 -4.33 -2.38
C SER A 161 -21.86 -5.61 -2.70
N LEU A 162 -22.59 -6.68 -2.97
CA LEU A 162 -22.05 -7.98 -3.35
C LEU A 162 -20.90 -7.85 -4.38
N SER A 163 -21.03 -6.90 -5.30
CA SER A 163 -20.04 -6.54 -6.33
C SER A 163 -18.65 -6.21 -5.78
N TRP A 164 -18.53 -5.49 -4.65
CA TRP A 164 -17.24 -5.12 -4.06
C TRP A 164 -16.56 -6.32 -3.39
N LYS A 165 -17.35 -7.23 -2.81
CA LYS A 165 -16.83 -8.49 -2.27
C LYS A 165 -16.33 -9.40 -3.38
N PHE A 166 -17.10 -9.54 -4.47
CA PHE A 166 -16.67 -10.27 -5.65
C PHE A 166 -15.39 -9.70 -6.25
N LEU A 167 -15.31 -8.37 -6.39
CA LEU A 167 -14.10 -7.72 -6.90
C LEU A 167 -12.89 -7.99 -5.99
N SER A 168 -13.07 -7.94 -4.67
CA SER A 168 -12.01 -8.24 -3.71
C SER A 168 -11.53 -9.69 -3.78
N LEU A 169 -12.47 -10.64 -3.98
CA LEU A 169 -12.17 -12.04 -4.18
C LEU A 169 -11.43 -12.27 -5.51
N SER A 170 -11.87 -11.61 -6.58
CA SER A 170 -11.18 -11.64 -7.88
C SER A 170 -9.76 -11.12 -7.75
N CYS A 171 -9.53 -9.98 -7.08
CA CYS A 171 -8.18 -9.48 -6.82
C CYS A 171 -7.31 -10.52 -6.10
N LEU A 172 -7.82 -11.19 -5.07
CA LEU A 172 -7.07 -12.25 -4.37
C LEU A 172 -6.71 -13.42 -5.28
N ILE A 173 -7.66 -13.91 -6.08
CA ILE A 173 -7.41 -15.00 -7.02
C ILE A 173 -6.32 -14.58 -8.02
N PHE A 174 -6.43 -13.36 -8.57
CA PHE A 174 -5.42 -12.79 -9.46
C PHE A 174 -4.04 -12.65 -8.79
N PHE A 175 -3.99 -12.30 -7.51
CA PHE A 175 -2.74 -12.27 -6.75
C PHE A 175 -2.10 -13.66 -6.67
N PHE A 176 -2.87 -14.68 -6.29
CA PHE A 176 -2.35 -16.05 -6.22
C PHE A 176 -1.87 -16.56 -7.58
N LEU A 177 -2.59 -16.24 -8.66
CA LEU A 177 -2.18 -16.57 -10.02
C LEU A 177 -0.88 -15.85 -10.44
N ALA A 178 -0.72 -14.57 -10.06
CA ALA A 178 0.50 -13.82 -10.33
C ALA A 178 1.70 -14.39 -9.56
N VAL A 179 1.51 -14.76 -8.29
CA VAL A 179 2.55 -15.45 -7.49
C VAL A 179 2.91 -16.78 -8.15
N TRP A 180 1.91 -17.58 -8.53
CA TRP A 180 2.13 -18.87 -9.19
C TRP A 180 2.88 -18.76 -10.52
N ASP A 181 2.53 -17.79 -11.38
CA ASP A 181 3.25 -17.56 -12.63
C ASP A 181 4.70 -17.15 -12.37
N LEU A 182 4.93 -16.26 -11.40
CA LEU A 182 6.27 -15.83 -11.03
C LEU A 182 7.17 -16.99 -10.57
N PHE A 183 6.60 -18.00 -9.90
CA PHE A 183 7.31 -19.22 -9.52
C PHE A 183 7.64 -20.14 -10.69
N ASN A 184 6.84 -20.12 -11.77
CA ASN A 184 7.01 -21.02 -12.90
C ASN A 184 7.79 -20.38 -14.06
N SER A 185 7.31 -19.26 -14.61
CA SER A 185 7.83 -18.69 -15.85
C SER A 185 7.99 -17.16 -15.82
N GLY A 186 7.11 -16.45 -15.10
CA GLY A 186 7.01 -15.00 -15.10
C GLY A 186 6.58 -14.37 -16.44
N GLN A 187 6.16 -15.17 -17.44
CA GLN A 187 5.80 -14.66 -18.77
C GLN A 187 4.49 -13.88 -18.76
N LEU A 188 3.58 -14.19 -17.84
CA LEU A 188 2.26 -13.55 -17.74
C LEU A 188 2.26 -12.33 -16.82
N MET A 189 3.43 -11.95 -16.28
CA MET A 189 3.55 -10.81 -15.37
C MET A 189 3.04 -9.50 -15.98
N LEU A 190 3.25 -9.26 -17.28
CA LEU A 190 2.69 -8.10 -17.98
C LEU A 190 1.17 -8.08 -17.92
N ILE A 191 0.55 -9.24 -18.15
CA ILE A 191 -0.91 -9.40 -18.16
C ILE A 191 -1.46 -9.13 -16.76
N PHE A 192 -0.80 -9.64 -15.72
CA PHE A 192 -1.19 -9.37 -14.34
C PHE A 192 -1.04 -7.89 -13.95
N ALA A 193 0.05 -7.23 -14.37
CA ALA A 193 0.24 -5.80 -14.15
C ALA A 193 -0.85 -4.97 -14.86
N MET A 194 -1.15 -5.29 -16.12
CA MET A 194 -2.21 -4.62 -16.89
C MET A 194 -3.59 -4.84 -16.27
N PHE A 195 -3.90 -6.07 -15.86
CA PHE A 195 -5.16 -6.38 -15.16
C PHE A 195 -5.27 -5.60 -13.85
N SER A 196 -4.18 -5.50 -13.08
CA SER A 196 -4.13 -4.71 -11.85
C SER A 196 -4.45 -3.24 -12.11
N ILE A 197 -3.82 -2.63 -13.14
CA ILE A 197 -4.06 -1.24 -13.55
C ILE A 197 -5.52 -1.04 -13.98
N ILE A 198 -6.07 -1.94 -14.81
CA ILE A 198 -7.46 -1.86 -15.28
C ILE A 198 -8.43 -1.99 -14.10
N SER A 199 -8.18 -2.93 -13.19
CA SER A 199 -8.98 -3.14 -11.98
C SER A 199 -9.00 -1.88 -11.12
N TRP A 200 -7.85 -1.23 -10.99
CA TRP A 200 -7.72 0.07 -10.33
C TRP A 200 -8.49 1.18 -11.04
N GLY A 201 -8.35 1.30 -12.35
CA GLY A 201 -9.11 2.27 -13.14
C GLY A 201 -10.61 2.09 -12.96
N ALA A 202 -11.10 0.84 -13.01
CA ALA A 202 -12.50 0.52 -12.77
C ALA A 202 -12.93 0.85 -11.33
N LEU A 203 -12.11 0.56 -10.32
CA LEU A 203 -12.36 0.91 -8.92
C LEU A 203 -12.48 2.42 -8.72
N LEU A 204 -11.54 3.18 -9.28
CA LEU A 204 -11.53 4.64 -9.19
C LEU A 204 -12.74 5.23 -9.91
N TYR A 205 -13.05 4.74 -11.12
CA TYR A 205 -14.24 5.18 -11.88
C TYR A 205 -15.54 4.90 -11.12
N LEU A 206 -15.72 3.68 -10.61
CA LEU A 206 -16.91 3.31 -9.84
C LEU A 206 -17.03 4.11 -8.54
N SER A 207 -15.91 4.45 -7.93
CA SER A 207 -15.88 5.26 -6.70
C SER A 207 -16.25 6.72 -6.99
N TYR A 208 -15.67 7.30 -8.04
CA TYR A 208 -15.97 8.66 -8.51
C TYR A 208 -17.43 8.81 -8.94
N ARG A 209 -17.97 7.85 -9.71
CA ARG A 209 -19.38 7.89 -10.13
C ARG A 209 -20.34 7.92 -8.94
N LYS A 210 -20.03 7.17 -7.88
CA LYS A 210 -20.83 7.19 -6.65
C LYS A 210 -20.73 8.53 -5.92
N GLU A 211 -19.56 9.17 -5.92
CA GLU A 211 -19.38 10.50 -5.30
C GLU A 211 -20.20 11.60 -5.99
N ILE A 212 -20.42 11.51 -7.32
CA ILE A 212 -21.29 12.46 -8.05
C ILE A 212 -22.78 12.21 -7.77
N GLN A 213 -23.17 10.98 -7.44
CA GLN A 213 -24.56 10.59 -7.20
C GLN A 213 -25.03 10.89 -5.77
N ASP A 214 -24.10 11.03 -4.82
CA ASP A 214 -24.33 11.39 -3.42
C ASP A 214 -24.29 12.92 -3.21
#